data_AF-A0A0J0XDT1-F1
#
_entry.id   AF-A0A0J0XDT1-F1
#
_cell.length_a   1.000
_cell.length_b   1.000
_cell.length_c   1.000
_cell.angle_alpha   90.00
_cell.angle_beta   90.00
_cell.angle_gamma   90.00
#
_symmetry.space_group_name_H-M   'P 1'
#
loop_
_entity.id
_entity.type
_entity.pdbx_description
1 polymer ?
#
loop_
_entity_poly.entity_id
_entity_poly.type
_entity_poly.pdbx_seq_one_letter_code
_entity_poly.pdbx_strand_id
1 'polypeptide(L)'
;MFTEIPPHAEHFMSAPRFAVVGRVLEDDSRFDYKVLEWYTDRKLPVTGVRAPRDGYDNKKGVLGQKVVDDVVSLPDLANTSISVILHPALGIKMMHTLFPEPRRPEAEPHALWFQPGAESDEIWEFVKARGITDKVVLGDHACILVSGDDARKAPKAAL
;
A
#
# COMPACT_ATOMS: atom_id res chain seq x y z
N MET A 1 -8.14 12.35 22.01
CA MET A 1 -7.25 11.18 21.89
C MET A 1 -6.29 11.51 20.77
N PHE A 2 -4.99 11.65 21.06
CA PHE A 2 -3.99 11.70 20.00
C PHE A 2 -4.02 10.32 19.33
N THR A 3 -4.46 10.25 18.08
CA THR A 3 -4.23 9.06 17.26
C THR A 3 -2.74 9.01 17.02
N GLU A 4 -2.05 8.10 17.70
CA GLU A 4 -0.63 7.87 17.52
C GLU A 4 -0.37 7.52 16.05
N ILE A 5 0.64 8.16 15.44
CA ILE A 5 1.05 7.85 14.08
C ILE A 5 1.59 6.41 14.08
N PRO A 6 1.06 5.50 13.25
CA PRO A 6 1.53 4.12 13.24
C PRO A 6 3.04 4.05 12.96
N PRO A 7 3.77 3.09 13.56
CA PRO A 7 5.18 2.89 13.26
C PRO A 7 5.44 2.80 11.75
N HIS A 8 6.51 3.43 11.30
CA HIS A 8 6.95 3.47 9.88
C HIS A 8 6.02 4.23 8.92
N ALA A 9 4.90 4.81 9.38
CA ALA A 9 3.99 5.56 8.51
C ALA A 9 4.67 6.80 7.89
N GLU A 10 5.57 7.46 8.61
CA GLU A 10 6.34 8.60 8.08
C GLU A 10 7.26 8.18 6.93
N HIS A 11 7.97 7.06 7.10
CA HIS A 11 8.80 6.47 6.05
C HIS A 11 7.95 6.11 4.84
N PHE A 12 6.80 5.47 5.05
CA PHE A 12 5.84 5.19 3.98
C PHE A 12 5.41 6.46 3.23
N MET A 13 5.06 7.54 3.93
CA MET A 13 4.62 8.80 3.31
C MET A 13 5.76 9.60 2.66
N SER A 14 7.02 9.19 2.86
CA SER A 14 8.18 9.85 2.23
C SER A 14 8.40 9.47 0.76
N ALA A 15 7.71 8.44 0.26
CA ALA A 15 7.78 8.04 -1.14
C ALA A 15 7.21 9.12 -2.08
N PRO A 16 7.78 9.30 -3.29
CA PRO A 16 7.23 10.22 -4.29
C PRO A 16 6.01 9.67 -5.05
N ARG A 17 5.75 8.35 -4.98
CA ARG A 17 4.64 7.68 -5.66
C ARG A 17 3.93 6.71 -4.73
N PHE A 18 2.65 6.50 -5.01
CA PHE A 18 1.80 5.62 -4.23
C PHE A 18 1.06 4.62 -5.12
N ALA A 19 0.65 3.50 -4.53
CA ALA A 19 -0.27 2.57 -5.15
C ALA A 19 -1.31 2.05 -4.15
N VAL A 20 -2.48 1.70 -4.66
CA VAL A 20 -3.54 1.06 -3.88
C VAL A 20 -3.84 -0.30 -4.48
N VAL A 21 -3.56 -1.37 -3.74
CA VAL A 21 -3.81 -2.74 -4.16
C VAL A 21 -5.07 -3.24 -3.50
N GLY A 22 -6.03 -3.69 -4.31
CA GLY A 22 -7.32 -4.14 -3.82
C GLY A 22 -8.22 -4.62 -4.94
N ARG A 23 -9.54 -4.51 -4.76
CA ARG A 23 -10.45 -4.61 -5.90
C ARG A 23 -10.47 -3.32 -6.70
N VAL A 24 -10.27 -2.16 -6.09
CA VAL A 24 -10.14 -0.86 -6.78
C VAL A 24 -11.18 -0.70 -7.90
N LEU A 25 -12.44 -0.49 -7.54
CA LEU A 25 -13.57 -0.36 -8.48
C LEU A 25 -14.14 1.06 -8.40
N GLU A 26 -14.83 1.53 -9.43
CA GLU A 26 -15.61 2.78 -9.39
C GLU A 26 -16.88 2.58 -8.54
N ASP A 27 -16.70 2.52 -7.22
CA ASP A 27 -17.72 2.22 -6.21
C ASP A 27 -17.31 2.83 -4.86
N ASP A 28 -17.93 3.95 -4.51
CA ASP A 28 -17.63 4.78 -3.33
C ASP A 28 -18.00 4.13 -1.99
N SER A 29 -18.78 3.06 -2.02
CA SER A 29 -19.08 2.28 -0.81
C SER A 29 -17.84 1.50 -0.34
N ARG A 30 -16.90 1.23 -1.26
CA ARG A 30 -15.76 0.37 -0.99
C ARG A 30 -14.60 1.10 -0.33
N PHE A 31 -13.93 0.38 0.56
CA PHE A 31 -12.80 0.92 1.29
C PHE A 31 -11.57 1.20 0.40
N ASP A 32 -11.30 0.35 -0.59
CA ASP A 32 -10.21 0.56 -1.57
C ASP A 32 -10.45 1.76 -2.49
N TYR A 33 -11.70 2.06 -2.84
CA TYR A 33 -12.06 3.31 -3.52
C TYR A 33 -11.77 4.53 -2.64
N LYS A 34 -12.25 4.53 -1.38
CA LYS A 34 -12.01 5.64 -0.43
C LYS A 34 -10.53 5.90 -0.20
N VAL A 35 -9.71 4.85 -0.17
CA VAL A 35 -8.25 5.00 -0.06
C VAL A 35 -7.67 5.61 -1.34
N LEU A 36 -8.09 5.18 -2.53
CA LEU A 36 -7.64 5.79 -3.79
C LEU A 36 -8.05 7.26 -3.90
N GLU A 37 -9.29 7.59 -3.50
CA GLU A 37 -9.83 8.94 -3.42
C GLU A 37 -9.03 9.81 -2.46
N TRP A 38 -8.69 9.27 -1.28
CA TRP A 38 -7.88 9.97 -0.29
C TRP A 38 -6.55 10.48 -0.88
N TYR A 39 -5.84 9.64 -1.65
CA TYR A 39 -4.61 10.05 -2.36
C TYR A 39 -4.90 11.07 -3.46
N THR A 40 -5.96 10.85 -4.24
CA THR A 40 -6.37 11.70 -5.37
C THR A 40 -6.70 13.12 -4.93
N ASP A 41 -7.52 13.26 -3.88
CA ASP A 41 -7.90 14.55 -3.29
C ASP A 41 -6.69 15.33 -2.76
N ARG A 42 -5.66 14.60 -2.32
CA ARG A 42 -4.40 15.16 -1.80
C ARG A 42 -3.38 15.43 -2.90
N LYS A 43 -3.74 15.20 -4.16
CA LYS A 43 -2.87 15.37 -5.34
C LYS A 43 -1.59 14.54 -5.22
N LEU A 44 -1.65 13.39 -4.56
CA LEU A 44 -0.55 12.45 -4.45
C LEU A 44 -0.56 11.53 -5.68
N PRO A 45 0.56 11.33 -6.39
CA PRO A 45 0.61 10.44 -7.55
C PRO A 45 0.28 9.00 -7.13
N VAL A 46 -0.87 8.49 -7.56
CA VAL A 46 -1.37 7.17 -7.14
C VAL A 46 -1.77 6.31 -8.34
N THR A 47 -1.46 5.02 -8.27
CA THR A 47 -1.90 4.02 -9.25
C THR A 47 -2.71 2.93 -8.55
N GLY A 48 -3.89 2.63 -9.08
CA GLY A 48 -4.66 1.46 -8.63
C GLY A 48 -4.03 0.17 -9.13
N VAL A 49 -4.11 -0.90 -8.36
CA VAL A 49 -3.67 -2.24 -8.76
C VAL A 49 -4.81 -3.21 -8.51
N ARG A 50 -5.27 -3.86 -9.59
CA ARG A 50 -6.36 -4.83 -9.58
C ARG A 50 -6.02 -5.96 -10.55
N ALA A 51 -5.96 -7.19 -10.06
CA ALA A 51 -5.84 -8.37 -10.92
C ALA A 51 -6.97 -8.42 -11.98
N PRO A 52 -6.68 -8.77 -13.24
CA PRO A 52 -7.71 -8.92 -14.26
C PRO A 52 -8.82 -9.85 -13.81
N ARG A 53 -10.08 -9.44 -13.99
CA ARG A 53 -11.27 -10.22 -13.61
C ARG A 53 -12.40 -9.93 -14.59
N ASP A 54 -13.21 -10.94 -14.85
CA ASP A 54 -14.40 -10.82 -15.69
C ASP A 54 -15.27 -9.64 -15.26
N GLY A 55 -15.62 -8.79 -16.24
CA GLY A 55 -16.49 -7.63 -16.05
C GLY A 55 -15.78 -6.32 -15.72
N TYR A 56 -14.46 -6.29 -15.52
CA TYR A 56 -13.72 -5.07 -15.21
C TYR A 56 -12.55 -4.82 -16.15
N ASP A 57 -12.57 -3.66 -16.82
CA ASP A 57 -11.50 -3.21 -17.71
C ASP A 57 -10.57 -2.23 -16.98
N ASN A 58 -9.33 -2.65 -16.71
CA ASN A 58 -8.31 -1.82 -16.06
C ASN A 58 -7.95 -0.58 -16.87
N LYS A 59 -8.16 -0.58 -18.19
CA LYS A 59 -7.84 0.56 -19.07
C LYS A 59 -8.73 1.77 -18.82
N LYS A 60 -9.90 1.59 -18.22
CA LYS A 60 -10.82 2.70 -17.89
C LYS A 60 -10.32 3.55 -16.72
N GLY A 61 -9.42 3.01 -15.90
CA GLY A 61 -9.03 3.65 -14.64
C GLY A 61 -10.16 3.67 -13.61
N VAL A 62 -9.88 4.30 -12.47
CA VAL A 62 -10.84 4.60 -11.38
C VAL A 62 -10.49 5.98 -10.84
N LEU A 63 -11.45 6.87 -10.60
CA LEU A 63 -11.19 8.26 -10.15
C LEU A 63 -10.22 9.04 -11.06
N GLY A 64 -10.22 8.74 -12.36
CA GLY A 64 -9.26 9.28 -13.32
C GLY A 64 -7.81 8.80 -13.14
N GLN A 65 -7.55 7.89 -12.19
CA GLN A 65 -6.24 7.29 -11.94
C GLN A 65 -6.05 6.04 -12.78
N LYS A 66 -4.80 5.77 -13.17
CA LYS A 66 -4.43 4.54 -13.87
C LYS A 66 -4.67 3.33 -12.96
N VAL A 67 -5.15 2.24 -13.53
CA VAL A 67 -5.20 0.92 -12.88
C VAL A 67 -4.32 -0.05 -13.67
N VAL A 68 -3.46 -0.80 -12.97
CA VAL A 68 -2.60 -1.85 -13.55
C VAL A 68 -2.99 -3.23 -13.02
N ASP A 69 -2.57 -4.25 -13.76
CA ASP A 69 -2.97 -5.64 -13.56
C ASP A 69 -2.29 -6.28 -12.35
N ASP A 70 -1.05 -5.89 -12.05
CA ASP A 70 -0.24 -6.49 -11.01
C ASP A 70 0.72 -5.47 -10.38
N VAL A 71 1.13 -5.72 -9.12
CA VAL A 71 2.10 -4.88 -8.42
C VAL A 71 3.45 -4.81 -9.14
N VAL A 72 3.87 -5.86 -9.84
CA VAL A 72 5.11 -5.85 -10.63
C VAL A 72 5.00 -5.01 -11.91
N SER A 73 3.78 -4.59 -12.27
CA SER A 73 3.54 -3.66 -13.38
C SER A 73 3.65 -2.19 -12.97
N LEU A 74 3.83 -1.90 -11.67
CA LEU A 74 4.10 -0.56 -11.19
C LEU A 74 5.50 -0.13 -11.64
N PRO A 75 5.65 1.08 -12.20
CA PRO A 75 6.97 1.62 -12.50
C PRO A 75 7.69 1.98 -11.18
N ASP A 76 8.99 1.68 -11.09
CA ASP A 76 9.87 2.21 -10.05
C ASP A 76 9.37 1.90 -8.63
N LEU A 77 9.31 0.59 -8.32
CA LEU A 77 8.87 0.09 -7.01
C LEU A 77 9.70 0.69 -5.86
N ALA A 78 11.01 0.86 -6.03
CA ALA A 78 11.89 1.42 -5.01
C ALA A 78 11.48 2.83 -4.53
N ASN A 79 10.72 3.57 -5.35
CA ASN A 79 10.18 4.89 -5.03
C ASN A 79 8.64 4.90 -4.89
N THR A 80 8.02 3.71 -4.74
CA THR A 80 6.57 3.56 -4.65
C THR A 80 6.17 2.92 -3.33
N SER A 81 5.36 3.62 -2.54
CA SER A 81 4.71 3.10 -1.34
C SER A 81 3.34 2.51 -1.66
N ILE A 82 2.98 1.37 -1.09
CA ILE A 82 1.79 0.62 -1.49
C ILE A 82 0.84 0.41 -0.31
N SER A 83 -0.38 0.95 -0.41
CA SER A 83 -1.49 0.61 0.49
C SER A 83 -2.10 -0.72 0.08
N VAL A 84 -2.14 -1.69 1.01
CA VAL A 84 -2.59 -3.06 0.76
C VAL A 84 -3.96 -3.28 1.38
N ILE A 85 -4.95 -3.60 0.53
CA ILE A 85 -6.37 -3.82 0.89
C ILE A 85 -6.82 -5.13 0.25
N LEU A 86 -6.04 -6.18 0.48
CA LEU A 86 -6.29 -7.53 0.01
C LEU A 86 -6.62 -8.45 1.19
N HIS A 87 -7.34 -9.53 0.91
CA HIS A 87 -7.44 -10.61 1.88
C HIS A 87 -6.04 -11.14 2.23
N PRO A 88 -5.72 -11.46 3.50
CA PRO A 88 -4.36 -11.82 3.91
C PRO A 88 -3.73 -12.95 3.11
N ALA A 89 -4.52 -13.98 2.74
CA ALA A 89 -4.06 -15.09 1.90
C ALA A 89 -3.58 -14.69 0.48
N LEU A 90 -4.04 -13.55 -0.04
CA LEU A 90 -3.49 -12.94 -1.26
C LEU A 90 -2.32 -12.01 -0.94
N GLY A 91 -2.41 -11.29 0.18
CA GLY A 91 -1.35 -10.42 0.69
C GLY A 91 -0.02 -11.17 0.83
N ILE A 92 -0.01 -12.35 1.45
CA ILE A 92 1.23 -13.12 1.62
C ILE A 92 1.87 -13.55 0.28
N LYS A 93 1.07 -13.94 -0.72
CA LYS A 93 1.57 -14.28 -2.06
C LYS A 93 2.19 -13.06 -2.75
N MET A 94 1.57 -11.90 -2.59
CA MET A 94 2.09 -10.63 -3.08
C MET A 94 3.41 -10.28 -2.37
N MET A 95 3.54 -10.53 -1.07
CA MET A 95 4.78 -10.29 -0.32
C MET A 95 5.94 -11.14 -0.83
N HIS A 96 5.72 -12.43 -1.13
CA HIS A 96 6.75 -13.27 -1.75
C HIS A 96 7.21 -12.75 -3.12
N THR A 97 6.31 -12.09 -3.86
CA THR A 97 6.61 -11.49 -5.16
C THR A 97 7.42 -10.20 -5.00
N LEU A 98 7.03 -9.35 -4.04
CA LEU A 98 7.66 -8.05 -3.78
C LEU A 98 8.99 -8.16 -3.04
N PHE A 99 9.17 -9.18 -2.21
CA PHE A 99 10.37 -9.44 -1.41
C PHE A 99 10.90 -10.86 -1.66
N PRO A 100 11.39 -11.15 -2.89
CA PRO A 100 11.86 -12.48 -3.27
C PRO A 100 13.11 -12.89 -2.47
N GLU A 101 13.48 -14.17 -2.53
CA GLU A 101 14.75 -14.70 -2.00
C GLU A 101 15.70 -15.06 -3.17
N PRO A 102 16.91 -14.49 -3.26
CA PRO A 102 17.47 -13.44 -2.39
C PRO A 102 16.75 -12.09 -2.55
N ARG A 103 16.80 -11.27 -1.49
CA ARG A 103 16.26 -9.89 -1.53
C ARG A 103 16.95 -9.06 -2.61
N ARG A 104 16.18 -8.15 -3.20
CA ARG A 104 16.63 -7.19 -4.23
C ARG A 104 16.13 -5.80 -3.87
N PRO A 105 16.78 -5.08 -2.94
CA PRO A 105 16.30 -3.82 -2.41
C PRO A 105 15.95 -2.76 -3.47
N GLU A 106 16.64 -2.77 -4.61
CA GLU A 106 16.41 -1.91 -5.77
C GLU A 106 15.14 -2.23 -6.56
N ALA A 107 14.59 -3.44 -6.40
CA ALA A 107 13.37 -3.92 -7.04
C ALA A 107 12.21 -4.11 -6.05
N GLU A 108 12.45 -3.85 -4.76
CA GLU A 108 11.43 -3.88 -3.71
C GLU A 108 10.64 -2.57 -3.66
N PRO A 109 9.41 -2.58 -3.12
CA PRO A 109 8.67 -1.35 -2.85
C PRO A 109 9.40 -0.48 -1.81
N HIS A 110 9.18 0.84 -1.87
CA HIS A 110 9.67 1.78 -0.86
C HIS A 110 9.18 1.39 0.54
N ALA A 111 7.86 1.18 0.65
CA ALA A 111 7.20 0.71 1.85
C ALA A 111 5.83 0.09 1.53
N LEU A 112 5.32 -0.73 2.45
CA LEU A 112 3.95 -1.25 2.43
C LEU A 112 3.15 -0.72 3.62
N TRP A 113 1.86 -0.49 3.44
CA TRP A 113 0.94 -0.19 4.53
C TRP A 113 -0.30 -1.05 4.40
N PHE A 114 -0.34 -2.11 5.22
CA PHE A 114 -1.49 -2.99 5.33
C PHE A 114 -2.60 -2.26 6.06
N GLN A 115 -3.71 -2.05 5.36
CA GLN A 115 -4.88 -1.41 5.94
C GLN A 115 -5.68 -2.42 6.78
N PRO A 116 -6.54 -1.97 7.70
CA PRO A 116 -7.23 -2.86 8.63
C PRO A 116 -7.96 -4.00 7.92
N GLY A 117 -7.73 -5.24 8.39
CA GLY A 117 -8.26 -6.48 7.83
C GLY A 117 -7.42 -7.08 6.69
N ALA A 118 -6.29 -6.47 6.31
CA ALA A 118 -5.35 -7.03 5.34
C ALA A 118 -4.16 -7.76 5.99
N GLU A 119 -3.96 -7.57 7.29
CA GLU A 119 -2.95 -8.23 8.11
C GLU A 119 -3.30 -9.68 8.51
N SER A 120 -2.28 -10.47 8.83
CA SER A 120 -2.38 -11.79 9.47
C SER A 120 -1.08 -12.11 10.21
N ASP A 121 -1.12 -13.09 11.11
CA ASP A 121 0.09 -13.57 11.81
C ASP A 121 1.18 -14.02 10.83
N GLU A 122 0.80 -14.68 9.74
CA GLU A 122 1.72 -15.12 8.68
C GLU A 122 2.44 -13.92 8.00
N ILE A 123 1.73 -12.82 7.77
CA ILE A 123 2.32 -11.58 7.24
C ILE A 123 3.32 -11.00 8.25
N TRP A 124 2.96 -10.97 9.54
CA TRP A 124 3.87 -10.51 10.60
C TRP A 124 5.14 -11.36 10.70
N GLU A 125 5.02 -12.68 10.63
CA GLU A 125 6.14 -13.61 10.64
C GLU A 125 7.03 -13.41 9.42
N PHE A 126 6.43 -13.25 8.23
CA PHE A 126 7.18 -12.95 7.01
C PHE A 126 7.98 -11.65 7.14
N VAL A 127 7.36 -10.55 7.59
CA VAL A 127 8.04 -9.26 7.76
C VAL A 127 9.27 -9.39 8.67
N LYS A 128 9.12 -10.08 9.79
CA LYS A 128 10.22 -10.31 10.75
C LYS A 128 11.32 -11.18 10.13
N ALA A 129 10.95 -12.29 9.51
CA ALA A 129 11.90 -13.23 8.91
C ALA A 129 12.70 -12.63 7.74
N ARG A 130 12.10 -11.70 6.99
CA ARG A 130 12.78 -10.99 5.88
C ARG A 130 13.58 -9.76 6.32
N GLY A 131 13.46 -9.34 7.58
CA GLY A 131 14.11 -8.13 8.09
C GLY A 131 13.65 -6.87 7.34
N ILE A 132 12.33 -6.69 7.19
CA ILE A 132 11.70 -5.56 6.48
C ILE A 132 10.73 -4.78 7.37
N THR A 133 10.82 -4.92 8.69
CA THR A 133 9.91 -4.24 9.64
C THR A 133 9.88 -2.73 9.43
N ASP A 134 11.02 -2.12 9.14
CA ASP A 134 11.19 -0.69 8.86
C ASP A 134 10.48 -0.21 7.58
N LYS A 135 10.13 -1.13 6.69
CA LYS A 135 9.43 -0.86 5.43
C LYS A 135 7.93 -1.14 5.49
N VAL A 136 7.41 -1.67 6.60
CA VAL A 136 6.01 -2.13 6.65
C VAL A 136 5.26 -1.52 7.82
N VAL A 137 4.16 -0.82 7.50
CA VAL A 137 3.19 -0.34 8.46
C VAL A 137 2.12 -1.42 8.68
N LEU A 138 2.03 -1.92 9.92
CA LEU A 138 1.11 -2.97 10.37
C LEU A 138 0.55 -2.64 11.77
N GLY A 139 -0.66 -3.11 12.08
CA GLY A 139 -1.25 -3.04 13.43
C GLY A 139 -2.71 -2.59 13.45
N ASP A 140 -3.38 -2.83 14.58
CA ASP A 140 -4.85 -2.72 14.75
C ASP A 140 -5.45 -1.32 14.53
N HIS A 141 -4.63 -0.30 14.33
CA HIS A 141 -5.04 1.09 14.07
C HIS A 141 -4.32 1.72 12.86
N ALA A 142 -3.59 0.91 12.08
CA ALA A 142 -2.83 1.37 10.94
C ALA A 142 -3.77 1.64 9.73
N CYS A 143 -4.47 2.77 9.73
CA CYS A 143 -5.38 3.17 8.66
C CYS A 143 -4.97 4.48 8.01
N ILE A 144 -4.79 4.49 6.70
CA ILE A 144 -4.43 5.69 5.92
C ILE A 144 -5.52 6.77 6.00
N LEU A 145 -6.79 6.38 6.07
CA LEU A 145 -7.91 7.32 6.20
C LEU A 145 -7.96 8.01 7.57
N VAL A 146 -7.32 7.41 8.58
CA VAL A 146 -7.29 7.93 9.96
C VAL A 146 -5.99 8.70 10.20
N SER A 147 -4.84 8.07 9.94
CA SER A 147 -3.52 8.58 10.34
C SER A 147 -2.69 9.10 9.17
N GLY A 148 -3.15 8.97 7.92
CA GLY A 148 -2.35 9.32 6.74
C GLY A 148 -1.99 10.81 6.65
N ASP A 149 -2.87 11.71 7.10
CA ASP A 149 -2.58 13.15 7.07
C ASP A 149 -1.60 13.57 8.16
N ASP A 150 -1.68 12.93 9.32
CA ASP A 150 -0.74 13.18 10.42
C ASP A 150 0.64 12.62 10.04
N ALA A 151 0.70 11.41 9.47
CA ALA A 151 1.93 10.80 8.96
C ALA A 151 2.61 11.65 7.87
N ARG A 152 1.84 12.37 7.03
CA ARG A 152 2.39 13.29 6.01
C ARG A 152 3.00 14.55 6.58
N LYS A 153 2.42 15.06 7.67
CA LYS A 153 2.83 16.31 8.31
C LYS A 153 3.93 16.09 9.34
N ALA A 154 4.09 14.85 9.78
CA ALA A 154 5.12 14.48 10.72
C ALA A 154 6.52 14.83 10.19
N PRO A 155 7.44 15.27 11.07
CA PRO A 155 8.83 15.42 10.70
C PRO A 155 9.32 14.07 10.20
N LYS A 156 10.12 14.04 9.12
CA LYS A 156 10.74 12.79 8.69
C LYS A 156 11.64 12.29 9.82
N ALA A 157 11.36 11.13 10.39
CA ALA A 157 12.29 10.45 11.27
C ALA A 157 13.67 10.39 10.60
N ALA A 158 14.70 10.84 11.32
CA ALA A 158 16.08 10.64 10.89
C ALA A 158 16.35 9.13 10.95
N LEU A 159 16.56 8.50 9.79
CA LEU A 159 17.04 7.14 9.66
C LEU A 159 18.47 7.02 10.20
#